data_AF-A0A7S2KE11-F1
#
_entry.id   AF-A0A7S2KE11-F1
#
_cell.length_a   1.000
_cell.length_b   1.000
_cell.length_c   1.000
_cell.angle_alpha   90.00
_cell.angle_beta   90.00
_cell.angle_gamma   90.00
#
_symmetry.space_group_name_H-M   'P 1'
#
loop_
_entity.id
_entity.type
_entity.pdbx_description
1 polymer ?
#
loop_
_entity_poly.entity_id
_entity_poly.type
_entity_poly.pdbx_seq_one_letter_code
_entity_poly.pdbx_strand_id
1 'polypeptide(L)'
;KGHEDLKQDERVMQLFGLINGWLAEHEASLQGDLSITRFAVVPLSSNSGLIEWVPRCDTLHQLIKLYRKSRHVELSVEYQLMKSMCAKCEELSILQKVEVFRHALRNTSGADLQRVLWLQSRSSEVWLSRRTAYCRSLAVMSMVGYILGLGDRHPSNLMIARESGQVVHIDFGDCFEITAFREHYPERIP
;
A
#
# COMPACT_ATOMS: atom_id res chain seq x y z
N LYS A 1 11.81 -14.57 -7.55
CA LYS A 1 11.79 -13.43 -8.50
C LYS A 1 13.01 -13.59 -9.42
N GLY A 2 12.87 -13.35 -10.73
CA GLY A 2 13.97 -13.41 -11.68
C GLY A 2 14.20 -12.04 -12.31
N HIS A 3 15.45 -11.73 -12.66
CA HIS A 3 15.91 -10.42 -13.17
C HIS A 3 15.84 -9.26 -12.16
N GLU A 4 16.01 -9.55 -10.87
CA GLU A 4 15.96 -8.51 -9.82
C GLU A 4 16.93 -8.84 -8.68
N ASP A 5 17.65 -7.83 -8.19
CA ASP A 5 18.56 -7.97 -7.03
C ASP A 5 17.76 -7.82 -5.74
N LEU A 6 17.59 -8.92 -5.01
CA LEU A 6 16.79 -8.96 -3.78
C LEU A 6 17.59 -8.61 -2.51
N LYS A 7 18.87 -8.23 -2.63
CA LYS A 7 19.64 -7.79 -1.45
C LYS A 7 19.03 -6.58 -0.78
N GLN A 8 18.42 -5.68 -1.55
CA GLN A 8 17.74 -4.50 -1.00
C GLN A 8 16.56 -4.93 -0.12
N ASP A 9 15.66 -5.77 -0.64
CA ASP A 9 14.56 -6.34 0.13
C ASP A 9 15.04 -7.09 1.37
N GLU A 10 16.13 -7.86 1.27
CA GLU A 10 16.73 -8.55 2.43
C GLU A 10 17.14 -7.56 3.54
N ARG A 11 17.81 -6.46 3.19
CA ARG A 11 18.22 -5.42 4.16
C ARG A 11 17.03 -4.69 4.75
N VAL A 12 16.00 -4.43 3.96
CA VAL A 12 14.75 -3.84 4.46
C VAL A 12 14.08 -4.76 5.47
N MET A 13 14.05 -6.08 5.22
CA MET A 13 13.50 -7.06 6.18
C MET A 13 14.33 -7.14 7.49
N GLN A 14 15.65 -6.94 7.41
CA GLN A 14 16.51 -6.83 8.60
C GLN A 14 16.19 -5.56 9.41
N LEU A 15 16.04 -4.41 8.74
CA LEU A 15 15.64 -3.15 9.36
C LEU A 15 14.27 -3.28 10.05
N PHE A 16 13.29 -3.90 9.39
CA PHE A 16 11.98 -4.16 10.02
C PHE A 16 12.09 -5.06 11.24
N GLY A 17 13.03 -6.01 11.24
CA GLY A 17 13.34 -6.83 12.40
C GLY A 17 13.81 -6.00 13.59
N LEU A 18 14.72 -5.05 13.35
CA LEU A 18 15.21 -4.11 14.36
C LEU A 18 14.09 -3.21 14.89
N ILE A 19 13.27 -2.64 14.00
CA ILE A 19 12.15 -1.78 14.40
C ILE A 19 11.12 -2.54 15.22
N ASN A 20 10.79 -3.78 14.84
CA ASN A 20 9.92 -4.62 15.66
C ASN A 20 10.50 -4.91 17.04
N GLY A 21 11.83 -5.05 17.16
CA GLY A 21 12.51 -5.14 18.45
C GLY A 21 12.25 -3.89 19.31
N TRP A 22 12.45 -2.70 18.75
CA TRP A 22 12.19 -1.44 19.46
C TRP A 22 10.72 -1.22 19.82
N LEU A 23 9.80 -1.59 18.92
CA LEU A 23 8.37 -1.50 19.18
C LEU A 23 7.94 -2.46 20.31
N ALA A 24 8.61 -3.62 20.42
CA ALA A 24 8.34 -4.58 21.48
C ALA A 24 8.93 -4.19 22.85
N GLU A 25 9.89 -3.26 22.92
CA GLU A 25 10.47 -2.79 24.19
C GLU A 25 9.60 -1.72 24.87
N HIS A 26 8.85 -0.94 24.09
CA HIS A 26 8.02 0.15 24.62
C HIS A 26 6.60 -0.31 25.01
N GLU A 27 6.23 -0.15 26.28
CA GLU A 27 4.92 -0.57 26.81
C GLU A 27 3.71 0.01 26.05
N ALA A 28 3.77 1.27 25.62
CA ALA A 28 2.70 1.90 24.85
C ALA A 28 2.52 1.25 23.46
N SER A 29 3.62 0.84 22.83
CA SER A 29 3.64 0.15 21.53
C SER A 29 3.18 -1.31 21.66
N LEU A 30 3.56 -1.97 22.75
CA LEU A 30 3.08 -3.30 23.14
C LEU A 30 1.57 -3.34 23.37
N GLN A 31 1.03 -2.38 24.14
CA GLN A 31 -0.43 -2.25 24.34
C GLN A 31 -1.17 -1.98 23.03
N GLY A 32 -0.50 -1.32 22.08
CA GLY A 32 -0.98 -1.07 20.73
C GLY A 32 -0.84 -2.26 19.78
N ASP A 33 -0.16 -3.34 20.14
CA ASP A 33 0.19 -4.44 19.22
C ASP A 33 0.80 -3.92 17.90
N LEU A 34 1.71 -2.93 18.02
CA LEU A 34 2.36 -2.31 16.87
C LEU A 34 3.49 -3.22 16.38
N SER A 35 3.34 -3.71 15.15
CA SER A 35 4.38 -4.52 14.50
C SER A 35 4.33 -4.34 12.98
N ILE A 36 5.48 -4.53 12.36
CA ILE A 36 5.65 -4.59 10.91
C ILE A 36 5.62 -6.05 10.49
N THR A 37 4.74 -6.38 9.54
CA THR A 37 4.75 -7.71 8.92
C THR A 37 6.01 -7.88 8.06
N ARG A 38 6.76 -8.94 8.34
CA ARG A 38 7.97 -9.32 7.60
C ARG A 38 7.74 -10.63 6.86
N PHE A 39 8.52 -10.85 5.83
CA PHE A 39 8.56 -12.11 5.10
C PHE A 39 10.02 -12.45 4.75
N ALA A 40 10.32 -13.72 4.59
CA ALA A 40 11.67 -14.15 4.27
C ALA A 40 12.04 -13.77 2.84
N VAL A 41 13.24 -13.21 2.69
CA VAL A 41 13.86 -12.90 1.40
C VAL A 41 15.24 -13.55 1.39
N VAL A 42 15.49 -14.38 0.38
CA VAL A 42 16.75 -15.12 0.24
C VAL A 42 17.35 -14.81 -1.14
N PRO A 43 18.30 -13.87 -1.23
CA PRO A 43 19.04 -13.63 -2.46
C PRO A 43 19.84 -14.89 -2.84
N LEU A 44 19.75 -15.31 -4.11
CA LEU A 44 20.50 -16.46 -4.63
C LEU A 44 21.64 -16.02 -5.56
N SER A 45 21.44 -14.93 -6.29
CA SER A 45 22.44 -14.28 -7.15
C SER A 45 22.18 -12.77 -7.23
N SER A 46 22.94 -12.04 -8.05
CA SER A 46 22.66 -10.62 -8.32
C SER A 46 21.34 -10.38 -9.05
N ASN A 47 20.78 -11.40 -9.73
CA ASN A 47 19.61 -11.23 -10.59
C ASN A 47 18.49 -12.22 -10.21
N SER A 48 18.61 -12.93 -9.11
CA SER A 48 17.62 -13.91 -8.69
C SER A 48 17.62 -14.12 -7.19
N GLY A 49 16.44 -14.46 -6.69
CA GLY A 49 16.29 -14.99 -5.34
C GLY A 49 14.86 -15.37 -5.03
N LEU A 50 14.66 -15.82 -3.79
CA LEU A 50 13.40 -16.32 -3.28
C LEU A 50 12.76 -15.27 -2.39
N ILE A 51 11.45 -15.12 -2.52
CA ILE A 51 10.62 -14.32 -1.63
C ILE A 51 9.57 -15.27 -1.08
N GLU A 52 9.42 -15.28 0.24
CA GLU A 52 8.37 -16.04 0.91
C GLU A 52 7.00 -15.58 0.43
N TRP A 53 6.17 -16.57 0.12
CA TRP A 53 4.77 -16.30 -0.17
C TRP A 53 4.06 -15.89 1.12
N VAL A 54 3.56 -14.65 1.18
CA VAL A 54 2.76 -14.19 2.32
C VAL A 54 1.34 -14.78 2.19
N PRO A 55 0.96 -15.76 3.02
CA PRO A 55 -0.31 -16.44 2.86
C PRO A 55 -1.48 -15.51 3.27
N ARG A 56 -2.66 -15.78 2.70
CA ARG A 56 -3.93 -15.13 3.08
C ARG A 56 -3.89 -13.60 3.03
N CYS A 57 -3.12 -13.04 2.11
CA CYS A 57 -3.09 -11.61 1.84
C CYS A 57 -3.59 -11.35 0.41
N ASP A 58 -4.30 -10.25 0.20
CA ASP A 58 -4.69 -9.76 -1.12
C ASP A 58 -4.16 -8.34 -1.33
N THR A 59 -3.79 -8.00 -2.56
CA THR A 59 -3.44 -6.61 -2.88
C THR A 59 -4.68 -5.71 -2.76
N LEU A 60 -4.47 -4.45 -2.36
CA LEU A 60 -5.52 -3.45 -2.31
C LEU A 60 -6.19 -3.30 -3.68
N HIS A 61 -5.42 -3.34 -4.77
CA HIS A 61 -5.93 -3.38 -6.13
C HIS A 61 -6.91 -4.54 -6.36
N GLN A 62 -6.53 -5.76 -5.99
CA GLN A 62 -7.37 -6.94 -6.18
C GLN A 62 -8.65 -6.86 -5.36
N LEU A 63 -8.58 -6.38 -4.12
CA LEU A 63 -9.74 -6.20 -3.25
C LEU A 63 -10.75 -5.22 -3.84
N ILE A 64 -10.30 -4.05 -4.29
CA ILE A 64 -11.16 -3.03 -4.92
C ILE A 64 -11.74 -3.57 -6.23
N LYS A 65 -10.93 -4.23 -7.06
CA LYS A 65 -11.36 -4.82 -8.33
C LYS A 65 -12.48 -5.84 -8.15
N LEU A 66 -12.34 -6.77 -7.19
CA LEU A 66 -13.36 -7.77 -6.90
C LEU A 66 -14.65 -7.14 -6.37
N TYR A 67 -14.52 -6.17 -5.46
CA TYR A 67 -15.66 -5.43 -4.92
C TYR A 67 -16.45 -4.70 -6.01
N ARG A 68 -15.77 -3.88 -6.82
CA ARG A 68 -16.40 -3.12 -7.91
C ARG A 68 -17.05 -4.02 -8.94
N LYS A 69 -16.38 -5.13 -9.31
CA LYS A 69 -16.97 -6.14 -10.21
C LYS A 69 -18.29 -6.70 -9.65
N SER A 70 -18.35 -7.01 -8.36
CA SER A 70 -19.59 -7.52 -7.72
C SER A 70 -20.72 -6.50 -7.65
N ARG A 71 -20.41 -5.20 -7.76
CA ARG A 71 -21.37 -4.09 -7.71
C ARG A 71 -21.63 -3.46 -9.08
N HIS A 72 -21.11 -4.06 -10.15
CA HIS A 72 -21.19 -3.54 -11.52
C HIS A 72 -20.65 -2.10 -11.64
N VAL A 73 -19.64 -1.75 -10.84
CA VAL A 73 -18.94 -0.47 -10.93
C VAL A 73 -17.70 -0.66 -11.80
N GLU A 74 -17.47 0.26 -12.74
CA GLU A 74 -16.27 0.23 -13.59
C GLU A 74 -15.02 0.52 -12.74
N LEU A 75 -13.95 -0.26 -12.92
CA LEU A 75 -12.71 -0.09 -12.16
C LEU A 75 -12.07 1.28 -12.40
N SER A 76 -12.17 1.80 -13.62
CA SER A 76 -11.59 3.05 -14.09
C SER A 76 -12.52 4.26 -14.01
N VAL A 77 -13.63 4.18 -13.26
CA VAL A 77 -14.64 5.26 -13.23
C VAL A 77 -14.05 6.65 -12.93
N GLU A 78 -13.12 6.75 -11.96
CA GLU A 78 -12.44 8.01 -11.64
C GLU A 78 -11.66 8.54 -12.84
N TYR A 79 -10.92 7.65 -13.51
CA TYR A 79 -10.11 8.01 -14.67
C TYR A 79 -10.97 8.40 -15.88
N GLN A 80 -12.11 7.73 -16.09
CA GLN A 80 -13.06 8.10 -17.15
C GLN A 80 -13.69 9.47 -16.90
N LEU A 81 -14.00 9.80 -15.64
CA LEU A 81 -14.51 11.13 -15.26
C LEU A 81 -13.45 12.22 -15.46
N MET A 82 -12.17 11.91 -15.21
CA MET A 82 -11.09 12.85 -15.53
C MET A 82 -10.97 13.07 -17.05
N LYS A 83 -11.05 11.98 -17.83
CA LYS A 83 -10.98 12.03 -19.30
C LYS A 83 -12.16 12.74 -19.95
N SER A 84 -13.37 12.59 -19.40
CA SER A 84 -14.55 13.26 -19.93
C SER A 84 -14.46 14.78 -19.76
N MET A 85 -13.80 15.25 -18.70
CA MET A 85 -13.52 16.67 -18.49
C MET A 85 -12.35 17.17 -19.34
N CYS A 86 -11.29 16.36 -19.50
CA CYS A 86 -10.15 16.70 -20.35
C CYS A 86 -9.49 15.48 -20.98
N ALA A 87 -9.51 15.40 -22.32
CA ALA A 87 -8.90 14.30 -23.07
C ALA A 87 -7.36 14.25 -22.95
N LYS A 88 -6.72 15.39 -22.70
CA LYS A 88 -5.26 15.54 -22.62
C LYS A 88 -4.80 16.10 -21.28
N CYS A 89 -5.00 15.33 -20.22
CA CYS A 89 -4.62 15.74 -18.87
C CYS A 89 -3.11 16.02 -18.70
N GLU A 90 -2.24 15.47 -19.55
CA GLU A 90 -0.77 15.61 -19.41
C GLU A 90 -0.27 17.02 -19.75
N GLU A 91 -0.88 17.67 -20.74
CA GLU A 91 -0.55 19.02 -21.23
C GLU A 91 -1.04 20.13 -20.28
N LEU A 92 -1.83 19.79 -19.26
CA LEU A 92 -2.42 20.75 -18.33
C LEU A 92 -1.40 21.31 -17.32
N SER A 93 -1.61 22.57 -16.94
CA SER A 93 -0.93 23.17 -15.77
C SER A 93 -1.31 22.44 -14.48
N ILE A 94 -0.50 22.60 -13.43
CA ILE A 94 -0.75 21.96 -12.12
C ILE A 94 -2.13 22.35 -11.59
N LEU A 95 -2.53 23.62 -11.69
CA LEU A 95 -3.82 24.09 -11.18
C LEU A 95 -5.00 23.45 -11.91
N GLN A 96 -4.91 23.31 -13.23
CA GLN A 96 -5.93 22.64 -14.04
C GLN A 96 -5.99 21.13 -13.73
N LYS A 97 -4.84 20.46 -13.54
CA LYS A 97 -4.79 19.05 -13.10
C LYS A 97 -5.49 18.86 -11.76
N VAL A 98 -5.30 19.78 -10.82
CA VAL A 98 -5.97 19.77 -9.51
C VAL A 98 -7.49 19.92 -9.67
N GLU A 99 -7.95 20.76 -10.60
CA GLU A 99 -9.38 20.93 -10.88
C GLU A 99 -10.02 19.66 -11.43
N VAL A 100 -9.40 19.04 -12.44
CA VAL A 100 -9.85 17.76 -13.02
C VAL A 100 -9.86 16.65 -11.97
N PHE A 101 -8.82 16.56 -11.15
CA PHE A 101 -8.74 15.59 -10.05
C PHE A 101 -9.86 15.80 -9.02
N ARG A 102 -10.10 17.04 -8.58
CA ARG A 102 -11.19 17.36 -7.64
C ARG A 102 -12.57 17.08 -8.23
N HIS A 103 -12.74 17.26 -9.53
CA HIS A 103 -13.98 16.91 -10.22
C HIS A 103 -14.27 15.40 -10.09
N ALA A 104 -13.31 14.54 -10.42
CA ALA A 104 -13.48 13.09 -10.26
C ALA A 104 -13.68 12.68 -8.79
N LEU A 105 -12.96 13.31 -7.86
CA LEU A 105 -13.07 13.04 -6.42
C LEU A 105 -14.46 13.38 -5.87
N ARG A 106 -15.08 14.48 -6.33
CA ARG A 106 -16.44 14.88 -5.90
C ARG A 106 -17.56 14.02 -6.49
N ASN A 107 -17.33 13.43 -7.66
CA ASN A 107 -18.32 12.63 -8.38
C ASN A 107 -18.21 11.11 -8.11
N THR A 108 -17.26 10.69 -7.27
CA THR A 108 -17.05 9.27 -6.92
C THR A 108 -17.03 9.09 -5.40
N SER A 109 -17.33 7.87 -4.95
CA SER A 109 -17.28 7.51 -3.53
C SER A 109 -15.98 6.78 -3.22
N GLY A 110 -15.22 7.25 -2.23
CA GLY A 110 -14.00 6.57 -1.74
C GLY A 110 -14.24 5.46 -0.72
N ALA A 111 -15.50 5.02 -0.52
CA ALA A 111 -15.87 4.12 0.58
C ALA A 111 -15.69 2.62 0.25
N ASP A 112 -15.14 2.27 -0.92
CA ASP A 112 -15.02 0.88 -1.38
C ASP A 112 -14.20 0.03 -0.42
N LEU A 113 -13.02 0.51 0.01
CA LEU A 113 -12.18 -0.23 0.96
C LEU A 113 -12.87 -0.43 2.32
N GLN A 114 -13.53 0.61 2.85
CA GLN A 114 -14.30 0.51 4.08
C GLN A 114 -15.38 -0.57 3.98
N ARG A 115 -16.12 -0.60 2.85
CA ARG A 115 -17.17 -1.59 2.59
C ARG A 115 -16.59 -2.99 2.42
N VAL A 116 -15.43 -3.14 1.79
CA VAL A 116 -14.74 -4.43 1.68
C VAL A 116 -14.34 -4.95 3.05
N LEU A 117 -13.71 -4.13 3.89
CA LEU A 117 -13.32 -4.52 5.24
C LEU A 117 -14.52 -4.94 6.08
N TRP A 118 -15.66 -4.26 5.93
CA TRP A 118 -16.92 -4.65 6.55
C TRP A 118 -17.43 -6.00 6.04
N LEU A 119 -17.59 -6.15 4.71
CA LEU A 119 -18.16 -7.35 4.09
C LEU A 119 -17.32 -8.61 4.32
N GLN A 120 -16.00 -8.46 4.47
CA GLN A 120 -15.12 -9.58 4.79
C GLN A 120 -15.09 -9.93 6.28
N SER A 121 -15.71 -9.13 7.14
CA SER A 121 -15.73 -9.37 8.58
C SER A 121 -16.98 -10.15 8.99
N ARG A 122 -16.80 -11.18 9.82
CA ARG A 122 -17.89 -12.07 10.25
C ARG A 122 -18.81 -11.43 11.30
N SER A 123 -18.31 -10.46 12.06
CA SER A 123 -19.04 -9.72 13.09
C SER A 123 -18.53 -8.29 13.18
N SER A 124 -19.29 -7.42 13.85
CA SER A 124 -18.91 -6.03 14.11
C SER A 124 -17.67 -5.90 14.99
N GLU A 125 -17.48 -6.81 15.95
CA GLU A 125 -16.28 -6.88 16.79
C GLU A 125 -15.05 -7.23 15.96
N VAL A 126 -15.13 -8.27 15.12
CA VAL A 126 -14.03 -8.63 14.21
C VAL A 126 -13.71 -7.50 13.25
N TRP A 127 -14.73 -6.81 12.73
CA TRP A 127 -14.52 -5.63 11.90
C TRP A 127 -13.78 -4.52 12.64
N LEU A 128 -14.16 -4.24 13.90
CA LEU A 128 -13.51 -3.21 14.71
C LEU A 128 -12.03 -3.56 14.98
N SER A 129 -11.74 -4.80 15.34
CA SER A 129 -10.37 -5.29 15.53
C SER A 129 -9.55 -5.20 14.24
N ARG A 130 -10.10 -5.66 13.11
CA ARG A 130 -9.41 -5.57 11.80
C ARG A 130 -9.16 -4.14 11.36
N ARG A 131 -10.13 -3.24 11.55
CA ARG A 131 -9.98 -1.81 11.25
C ARG A 131 -8.90 -1.18 12.13
N THR A 132 -8.84 -1.57 13.41
CA THR A 132 -7.83 -1.09 14.35
C THR A 132 -6.43 -1.55 13.93
N ALA A 133 -6.28 -2.83 13.57
CA ALA A 133 -5.04 -3.38 13.05
C ALA A 133 -4.61 -2.74 11.71
N TYR A 134 -5.56 -2.50 10.80
CA TYR A 134 -5.33 -1.74 9.55
C TYR A 134 -4.75 -0.36 9.84
N CYS A 135 -5.42 0.44 10.70
CA CYS A 135 -4.96 1.79 11.01
C CYS A 135 -3.57 1.81 11.67
N ARG A 136 -3.32 0.88 12.60
CA ARG A 136 -2.04 0.78 13.32
C ARG A 136 -0.90 0.37 12.41
N SER A 137 -1.07 -0.70 11.64
CA SER A 137 -0.06 -1.17 10.68
C SER A 137 0.22 -0.14 9.59
N LEU A 138 -0.81 0.53 9.08
CA LEU A 138 -0.64 1.63 8.12
C LEU A 138 0.17 2.78 8.75
N ALA A 139 -0.15 3.19 9.98
CA ALA A 139 0.56 4.28 10.65
C ALA A 139 2.04 3.96 10.89
N VAL A 140 2.34 2.73 11.34
CA VAL A 140 3.74 2.28 11.52
C VAL A 140 4.46 2.31 10.17
N MET A 141 3.88 1.71 9.13
CA MET A 141 4.51 1.69 7.81
C MET A 141 4.61 3.06 7.14
N SER A 142 3.72 4.01 7.45
CA SER A 142 3.85 5.39 7.00
C SER A 142 5.10 6.06 7.59
N MET A 143 5.35 5.89 8.90
CA MET A 143 6.53 6.49 9.54
C MET A 143 7.83 5.79 9.10
N VAL A 144 7.79 4.46 9.02
CA VAL A 144 8.95 3.67 8.59
C VAL A 144 9.25 3.90 7.11
N GLY A 145 8.23 3.95 6.26
CA GLY A 145 8.35 4.23 4.84
C GLY A 145 8.93 5.62 4.59
N TYR A 146 8.47 6.63 5.34
CA TYR A 146 9.04 7.98 5.28
C TYR A 146 10.53 8.00 5.66
N ILE A 147 10.92 7.34 6.75
CA ILE A 147 12.34 7.29 7.18
C ILE A 147 13.22 6.55 6.16
N LEU A 148 12.69 5.51 5.53
CA LEU A 148 13.39 4.72 4.51
C LEU A 148 13.43 5.42 3.15
N GLY A 149 12.58 6.42 2.91
CA GLY A 149 12.38 7.00 1.60
C GLY A 149 11.70 6.05 0.61
N LEU A 150 10.74 5.24 1.09
CA LEU A 150 10.10 4.18 0.33
C LEU A 150 9.03 4.73 -0.63
N GLY A 151 9.32 4.75 -1.92
CA GLY A 151 8.41 5.21 -2.99
C GLY A 151 7.63 4.09 -3.68
N ASP A 152 6.90 4.41 -4.76
CA ASP A 152 6.12 3.44 -5.57
C ASP A 152 5.09 2.64 -4.75
N ARG A 153 4.43 3.30 -3.79
CA ARG A 153 3.39 2.68 -2.93
C ARG A 153 2.03 2.64 -3.62
N HIS A 154 2.00 2.12 -4.84
CA HIS A 154 0.76 1.95 -5.59
C HIS A 154 -0.10 0.79 -5.05
N PRO A 155 -1.42 0.71 -5.36
CA PRO A 155 -2.34 -0.27 -4.77
C PRO A 155 -1.99 -1.76 -4.97
N SER A 156 -1.07 -2.09 -5.89
CA SER A 156 -0.58 -3.47 -6.07
C SER A 156 0.59 -3.83 -5.15
N ASN A 157 1.30 -2.83 -4.60
CA ASN A 157 2.42 -3.00 -3.66
C ASN A 157 1.96 -2.92 -2.20
N LEU A 158 0.66 -2.71 -1.99
CA LEU A 158 0.01 -2.70 -0.69
C LEU A 158 -0.93 -3.89 -0.62
N MET A 159 -0.69 -4.80 0.32
CA MET A 159 -1.53 -5.94 0.60
C MET A 159 -2.26 -5.76 1.93
N ILE A 160 -3.39 -6.46 2.10
CA ILE A 160 -4.14 -6.52 3.35
C ILE A 160 -4.29 -7.99 3.74
N ALA A 161 -3.89 -8.32 4.96
CA ALA A 161 -4.09 -9.64 5.54
C ALA A 161 -5.58 -9.91 5.77
N ARG A 162 -6.10 -11.01 5.22
CA ARG A 162 -7.53 -11.36 5.30
C ARG A 162 -8.01 -11.59 6.72
N GLU A 163 -7.16 -12.14 7.58
CA GLU A 163 -7.51 -12.49 8.96
C GLU A 163 -7.33 -11.31 9.91
N SER A 164 -6.12 -10.73 9.97
CA SER A 164 -5.81 -9.65 10.92
C SER A 164 -6.24 -8.27 10.45
N GLY A 165 -6.36 -8.03 9.13
CA GLY A 165 -6.60 -6.69 8.58
C GLY A 165 -5.35 -5.80 8.52
N GLN A 166 -4.17 -6.31 8.88
CA GLN A 166 -2.92 -5.57 8.79
C GLN A 166 -2.53 -5.27 7.35
N VAL A 167 -1.95 -4.10 7.12
CA VAL A 167 -1.34 -3.71 5.84
C VAL A 167 0.05 -4.31 5.75
N VAL A 168 0.34 -4.95 4.63
CA VAL A 168 1.65 -5.54 4.32
C VAL A 168 2.17 -4.85 3.07
N HIS A 169 3.30 -4.14 3.21
CA HIS A 169 3.98 -3.55 2.06
C HIS A 169 4.87 -4.60 1.42
N ILE A 170 4.88 -4.63 0.09
CA ILE A 170 5.77 -5.49 -0.70
C ILE A 170 6.49 -4.63 -1.74
N ASP A 171 7.49 -5.24 -2.39
CA ASP A 171 8.34 -4.61 -3.40
C ASP A 171 9.10 -3.40 -2.87
N PHE A 172 10.36 -3.59 -2.50
CA PHE A 172 11.19 -2.55 -1.88
C PHE A 172 12.30 -2.06 -2.82
N GLY A 173 12.11 -2.15 -4.14
CA GLY A 173 13.09 -1.69 -5.13
C GLY A 173 13.34 -0.17 -5.09
N ASP A 174 12.31 0.62 -4.78
CA ASP A 174 12.39 2.09 -4.73
C ASP A 174 12.50 2.63 -3.30
N CYS A 175 13.69 2.53 -2.70
CA CYS A 175 14.02 3.16 -1.41
C CYS A 175 14.87 4.43 -1.60
N PHE A 176 15.08 5.20 -0.54
CA PHE A 176 15.94 6.40 -0.54
C PHE A 176 15.49 7.47 -1.56
N GLU A 177 14.18 7.71 -1.61
CA GLU A 177 13.55 8.81 -2.35
C GLU A 177 13.80 8.80 -3.87
N ILE A 178 14.24 7.67 -4.43
CA ILE A 178 14.52 7.52 -5.87
C ILE A 178 13.32 7.98 -6.72
N THR A 179 12.09 7.70 -6.27
CA THR A 179 10.87 8.08 -6.99
C THR A 179 10.63 9.59 -7.04
N ALA A 180 11.13 10.36 -6.07
CA ALA A 180 11.01 11.82 -6.05
C ALA A 180 11.91 12.51 -7.09
N PHE A 181 12.95 11.81 -7.56
CA PHE A 181 13.94 12.29 -8.52
C PHE A 181 13.77 11.69 -9.93
N ARG A 182 12.73 10.88 -10.18
CA ARG A 182 12.43 10.34 -11.51
C ARG A 182 12.19 11.45 -12.53
N GLU A 183 12.70 11.26 -13.76
CA GLU A 183 12.50 12.20 -14.87
C GLU A 183 11.02 12.34 -15.24
N HIS A 184 10.28 11.22 -15.19
CA HIS A 184 8.86 11.16 -15.49
C HIS A 184 8.05 10.89 -14.23
N TYR A 185 7.02 11.72 -14.01
CA TYR A 185 6.08 11.64 -12.88
C TYR A 185 6.77 11.49 -11.50
N PRO A 186 7.62 12.46 -11.10
CA PRO A 186 8.27 12.42 -9.79
C PRO A 186 7.24 12.42 -8.67
N GLU A 187 7.37 11.50 -7.73
CA GLU A 187 6.50 11.43 -6.57
C GLU A 187 6.73 12.65 -5.65
N ARG A 188 5.64 13.15 -5.06
CA ARG A 188 5.63 14.32 -4.17
C ARG A 188 4.96 13.99 -2.83
N ILE A 189 4.97 12.70 -2.46
CA ILE A 189 4.38 12.17 -1.24
C ILE A 189 5.49 11.60 -0.32
N PRO A 190 5.31 11.68 1.00
CA PRO A 190 6.18 11.00 1.97
C PRO A 190 5.94 9.49 2.00
#